data_AF-A0A3M0IQL4-F1
#
_entry.id   AF-A0A3M0IQL4-F1
#
_cell.length_a   1.000
_cell.length_b   1.000
_cell.length_c   1.000
_cell.angle_alpha   90.00
_cell.angle_beta   90.00
_cell.angle_gamma   90.00
#
_symmetry.space_group_name_H-M   'P 1'
#
loop_
_entity.id
_entity.type
_entity.pdbx_description
1 polymer ?
#
loop_
_entity_poly.entity_id
_entity_poly.type
_entity_poly.pdbx_seq_one_letter_code
_entity_poly.pdbx_strand_id
1 'polypeptide(L)'
;MSDEKPPQLVDYFVVAGLAEASRALEEEQQPRPARPGEPITDVAVIIRSQGEEVPQGFTCIETSTVHYEGKDRPKPGYHILDTTPYSRSANLASGSPGHQRTFLTFRRAAEPPGHHTLGVTDICLVMPSKGESTPHTFCRVDKNLNTSMWGPALYLCYKIAVAKDNTLVYEAGLLSRYPEQDSESFPLPESVPVFCLPMGATIESWPVGTKYPLPVFSTFVYGAAIQFHEAFPRERLSEAQALRLGLLSVVDRRPVPGRSLHTRKSICVLSHWPFFDVFRKFLMFIYRYSISGPHVLPLET
;
A
#
# COMPACT_ATOMS: atom_id res chain seq x y z
N MET A 1 -19.83 37.64 42.05
CA MET A 1 -20.08 37.80 40.61
C MET A 1 -19.58 36.53 39.97
N SER A 2 -20.48 35.66 39.51
CA SER A 2 -20.12 34.46 38.76
C SER A 2 -19.53 34.92 37.44
N ASP A 3 -18.26 34.58 37.19
CA ASP A 3 -17.65 34.65 35.86
C ASP A 3 -18.42 33.68 34.96
N GLU A 4 -19.46 34.18 34.32
CA GLU A 4 -20.24 33.41 33.36
C GLU A 4 -19.41 33.32 32.08
N LYS A 5 -18.67 32.22 31.96
CA LYS A 5 -17.86 31.90 30.78
C LYS A 5 -18.76 32.03 29.54
N PRO A 6 -18.33 32.72 28.47
CA PRO A 6 -19.15 32.84 27.27
C PRO A 6 -19.55 31.46 26.76
N PRO A 7 -20.73 31.32 26.12
CA PRO A 7 -21.22 30.02 25.67
C PRO A 7 -20.21 29.38 24.72
N GLN A 8 -19.64 28.25 25.14
CA GLN A 8 -18.64 27.51 24.37
C GLN A 8 -19.35 26.48 23.50
N LEU A 9 -19.19 26.61 22.18
CA LEU A 9 -19.83 25.73 21.20
C LEU A 9 -19.06 24.41 21.02
N VAL A 10 -17.73 24.46 21.15
CA VAL A 10 -16.81 23.34 20.95
C VAL A 10 -15.96 23.21 22.21
N ASP A 11 -16.04 22.05 22.85
CA ASP A 11 -15.27 21.73 24.05
C ASP A 11 -13.82 21.41 23.71
N TYR A 12 -13.59 20.64 22.64
CA TYR A 12 -12.25 20.31 22.16
C TYR A 12 -12.10 20.44 20.65
N PHE A 13 -10.93 20.92 20.23
CA PHE A 13 -10.42 20.80 18.88
C PHE A 13 -9.21 19.85 18.94
N VAL A 14 -9.24 18.77 18.16
CA VAL A 14 -8.26 17.69 18.23
C VAL A 14 -7.69 17.45 16.84
N VAL A 15 -6.38 17.28 16.74
CA VAL A 15 -5.71 16.74 15.57
C VAL A 15 -5.20 15.35 15.92
N ALA A 16 -5.66 14.34 15.17
CA ALA A 16 -5.24 12.95 15.30
C ALA A 16 -4.49 12.49 14.04
N GLY A 17 -3.57 11.55 14.20
CA GLY A 17 -2.73 11.06 13.11
C GLY A 17 -1.61 10.16 13.60
N LEU A 18 -0.53 10.08 12.83
CA LEU A 18 0.66 9.31 13.19
C LEU A 18 1.54 10.09 14.18
N ALA A 19 1.44 9.75 15.46
CA ALA A 19 2.26 10.35 16.53
C ALA A 19 3.62 9.65 16.64
N GLU A 20 4.59 10.29 17.31
CA GLU A 20 5.92 9.68 17.52
C GLU A 20 5.87 8.40 18.35
N ALA A 21 4.91 8.31 19.28
CA ALA A 21 4.70 7.15 20.12
C ALA A 21 3.78 6.08 19.49
N SER A 22 3.25 6.31 18.29
CA SER A 22 2.32 5.38 17.62
C SER A 22 3.00 4.05 17.32
N ARG A 23 2.37 2.95 17.74
CA ARG A 23 2.89 1.59 17.50
C ARG A 23 2.42 1.05 16.17
N ALA A 24 3.25 0.25 15.51
CA ALA A 24 2.86 -0.43 14.28
C ALA A 24 1.82 -1.51 14.58
N LEU A 25 0.67 -1.47 13.89
CA LEU A 25 -0.40 -2.46 14.07
C LEU A 25 -0.16 -3.74 13.25
N GLU A 26 0.71 -3.69 12.25
CA GLU A 26 1.01 -4.84 11.37
C GLU A 26 2.17 -5.74 11.88
N GLU A 27 2.70 -5.53 13.08
CA GLU A 27 3.84 -6.33 13.59
C GLU A 27 3.48 -7.74 14.14
N GLU A 28 2.20 -8.12 14.24
CA GLU A 28 1.80 -9.42 14.83
C GLU A 28 1.42 -10.54 13.83
N GLN A 29 1.65 -10.37 12.53
CA GLN A 29 1.64 -11.49 11.58
C GLN A 29 3.07 -11.84 11.15
N GLN A 30 3.85 -12.34 12.10
CA GLN A 30 4.88 -13.33 11.74
C GLN A 30 4.18 -14.45 10.94
N PRO A 31 4.65 -14.80 9.73
CA PRO A 31 4.25 -16.07 9.16
C PRO A 31 4.62 -17.14 10.17
N ARG A 32 3.65 -17.98 10.54
CA ARG A 32 3.86 -19.15 11.41
C ARG A 32 5.15 -19.86 10.96
N PRO A 33 6.02 -20.31 11.88
CA PRO A 33 7.21 -21.03 11.50
C PRO A 33 6.80 -22.37 10.88
N ALA A 34 6.79 -22.44 9.55
CA ALA A 34 6.91 -23.70 8.85
C ALA A 34 8.34 -24.20 9.10
N ARG A 35 8.49 -25.25 9.92
CA ARG A 35 9.72 -26.05 10.00
C ARG A 35 9.61 -27.21 8.99
N PRO A 36 10.72 -27.78 8.49
CA PRO A 36 11.94 -27.16 8.01
C PRO A 36 12.03 -27.35 6.48
N GLY A 37 11.93 -26.22 5.79
CA GLY A 37 12.24 -25.99 4.40
C GLY A 37 12.04 -24.50 4.25
N GLU A 38 13.13 -23.73 4.16
CA GLU A 38 13.08 -22.27 4.23
C GLU A 38 12.01 -21.73 3.29
N PRO A 39 11.06 -20.91 3.77
CA PRO A 39 9.99 -20.39 2.94
C PRO A 39 10.60 -19.52 1.84
N ILE A 40 10.13 -19.70 0.60
CA ILE A 40 10.54 -18.86 -0.52
C ILE A 40 10.13 -17.42 -0.18
N THR A 41 11.12 -16.56 0.06
CA THR A 41 10.91 -15.16 0.47
C THR A 41 10.73 -14.22 -0.71
N ASP A 42 11.14 -14.60 -1.94
CA ASP A 42 11.03 -13.78 -3.15
C ASP A 42 11.17 -14.59 -4.46
N VAL A 43 10.55 -14.13 -5.57
CA VAL A 43 10.82 -14.59 -6.96
C VAL A 43 10.83 -13.41 -7.94
N ALA A 44 11.93 -13.24 -8.69
CA ALA A 44 12.04 -12.39 -9.89
C ALA A 44 13.04 -13.03 -10.88
N VAL A 45 12.83 -12.94 -12.20
CA VAL A 45 13.84 -13.37 -13.19
C VAL A 45 14.41 -12.15 -13.87
N ILE A 46 15.60 -11.75 -13.37
CA ILE A 46 16.40 -10.58 -13.79
C ILE A 46 17.91 -10.94 -14.02
N ILE A 47 18.60 -10.73 -15.17
CA ILE A 47 20.04 -11.12 -15.33
C ILE A 47 20.81 -10.19 -16.33
N ARG A 48 22.15 -9.88 -16.28
CA ARG A 48 22.86 -8.55 -16.47
C ARG A 48 23.43 -7.95 -17.80
N SER A 49 23.26 -8.57 -18.95
CA SER A 49 24.26 -8.38 -20.03
C SER A 49 24.15 -7.17 -20.97
N GLN A 50 23.22 -6.22 -20.81
CA GLN A 50 23.28 -4.91 -21.50
C GLN A 50 22.90 -3.70 -20.61
N GLY A 51 22.84 -3.85 -19.28
CA GLY A 51 22.71 -2.71 -18.35
C GLY A 51 21.29 -2.24 -18.05
N GLU A 52 20.29 -3.12 -18.16
CA GLU A 52 18.97 -2.83 -17.58
C GLU A 52 19.02 -3.08 -16.04
N GLU A 53 17.97 -2.65 -15.32
CA GLU A 53 17.53 -3.20 -14.02
C GLU A 53 16.00 -3.29 -13.94
N VAL A 54 15.44 -4.09 -13.01
CA VAL A 54 13.99 -4.38 -12.95
C VAL A 54 13.28 -3.11 -12.48
N PRO A 55 12.30 -2.54 -13.22
CA PRO A 55 11.69 -1.26 -12.82
C PRO A 55 10.76 -1.45 -11.62
N GLN A 56 11.20 -1.10 -10.42
CA GLN A 56 10.36 -1.19 -9.21
C GLN A 56 9.66 0.17 -9.03
N GLY A 57 8.35 0.32 -8.73
CA GLY A 57 7.33 -0.61 -8.19
C GLY A 57 6.47 -1.42 -9.18
N PHE A 58 6.66 -2.73 -9.17
CA PHE A 58 6.00 -3.72 -10.04
C PHE A 58 4.46 -3.67 -10.01
N THR A 59 3.83 -4.08 -11.11
CA THR A 59 2.40 -3.84 -11.41
C THR A 59 1.58 -5.11 -11.33
N CYS A 60 0.29 -4.95 -10.98
CA CYS A 60 -0.76 -5.95 -11.17
C CYS A 60 -0.57 -6.69 -12.50
N ILE A 61 -0.22 -7.96 -12.40
CA ILE A 61 -0.29 -8.90 -13.50
C ILE A 61 -1.66 -9.55 -13.38
N GLU A 62 -2.70 -9.12 -14.07
CA GLU A 62 -4.03 -9.77 -13.94
C GLU A 62 -3.97 -11.25 -14.34
N THR A 63 -3.05 -11.57 -15.25
CA THR A 63 -2.79 -12.92 -15.73
C THR A 63 -1.32 -13.02 -16.14
N SER A 64 -0.60 -14.00 -15.61
CA SER A 64 0.69 -14.39 -16.15
C SER A 64 0.49 -15.58 -17.08
N THR A 65 1.16 -15.60 -18.23
CA THR A 65 1.16 -16.79 -19.10
C THR A 65 2.58 -17.12 -19.53
N VAL A 66 2.81 -18.37 -19.90
CA VAL A 66 4.11 -18.83 -20.44
C VAL A 66 4.04 -18.77 -21.97
N HIS A 67 5.07 -18.20 -22.59
CA HIS A 67 5.23 -18.11 -24.03
C HIS A 67 6.38 -19.00 -24.51
N TYR A 68 6.13 -19.77 -25.57
CA TYR A 68 7.18 -20.52 -26.27
C TYR A 68 7.50 -19.80 -27.58
N GLU A 69 8.77 -19.43 -27.75
CA GLU A 69 9.23 -18.70 -28.94
C GLU A 69 8.95 -19.50 -30.21
N GLY A 70 8.32 -18.85 -31.22
CA GLY A 70 8.04 -19.44 -32.54
C GLY A 70 6.75 -20.25 -32.66
N LYS A 71 5.95 -20.42 -31.60
CA LYS A 71 4.71 -21.23 -31.63
C LYS A 71 3.43 -20.39 -31.47
N ASP A 72 3.47 -19.41 -30.58
CA ASP A 72 2.34 -18.52 -30.27
C ASP A 72 2.71 -17.08 -30.64
N ARG A 73 1.75 -16.24 -31.02
CA ARG A 73 1.95 -14.77 -31.00
C ARG A 73 1.51 -14.25 -29.62
N PRO A 74 2.24 -13.31 -29.00
CA PRO A 74 1.78 -12.70 -27.75
C PRO A 74 0.41 -12.05 -27.97
N LYS A 75 -0.50 -12.26 -27.00
CA LYS A 75 -1.83 -11.64 -27.02
C LYS A 75 -1.68 -10.11 -26.94
N PRO A 76 -2.56 -9.31 -27.58
CA PRO A 76 -2.52 -7.85 -27.46
C PRO A 76 -2.50 -7.38 -25.98
N GLY A 77 -1.61 -6.44 -25.67
CA GLY A 77 -1.44 -5.92 -24.30
C GLY A 77 -0.56 -6.77 -23.37
N TYR A 78 -0.06 -7.93 -23.82
CA TYR A 78 0.91 -8.72 -23.05
C TYR A 78 2.34 -8.36 -23.44
N HIS A 79 3.17 -8.20 -22.44
CA HIS A 79 4.61 -7.99 -22.56
C HIS A 79 5.34 -9.29 -22.29
N ILE A 80 6.35 -9.60 -23.10
CA ILE A 80 7.24 -10.75 -22.91
C ILE A 80 8.39 -10.31 -22.01
N LEU A 81 8.70 -11.13 -21.01
CA LEU A 81 9.93 -11.06 -20.22
C LEU A 81 10.96 -11.97 -20.90
N ASP A 82 11.61 -11.44 -21.93
CA ASP A 82 12.64 -12.10 -22.72
C ASP A 82 14.04 -11.82 -22.20
N THR A 83 14.23 -10.63 -21.67
CA THR A 83 15.37 -10.24 -20.87
C THR A 83 14.95 -10.11 -19.42
N THR A 84 15.93 -10.48 -18.64
CA THR A 84 15.84 -10.56 -17.23
C THR A 84 16.55 -9.27 -16.84
N PRO A 85 16.00 -8.36 -16.04
CA PRO A 85 16.33 -6.96 -16.09
C PRO A 85 17.71 -6.53 -15.88
N TYR A 86 18.60 -7.38 -15.47
CA TYR A 86 19.96 -7.03 -15.53
C TYR A 86 20.32 -6.86 -17.15
N SER A 87 19.58 -7.38 -18.17
CA SER A 87 19.85 -7.74 -19.63
C SER A 87 20.63 -9.01 -20.14
N ARG A 88 20.59 -10.15 -19.48
CA ARG A 88 20.90 -11.55 -19.88
C ARG A 88 19.53 -12.14 -20.29
N SER A 89 19.52 -13.38 -20.74
CA SER A 89 18.31 -14.05 -21.24
C SER A 89 17.42 -14.54 -20.09
N ALA A 90 16.12 -14.23 -20.13
CA ALA A 90 15.11 -14.64 -19.14
C ALA A 90 14.55 -16.04 -19.44
N ASN A 91 15.13 -16.73 -20.42
CA ASN A 91 14.72 -18.06 -20.83
C ASN A 91 14.75 -19.03 -19.64
N LEU A 92 13.59 -19.61 -19.35
CA LEU A 92 13.41 -20.60 -18.28
C LEU A 92 13.77 -22.03 -18.71
N ALA A 93 14.08 -22.25 -19.99
CA ALA A 93 14.45 -23.56 -20.50
C ALA A 93 15.90 -23.93 -20.15
N SER A 94 16.17 -25.23 -20.04
CA SER A 94 17.46 -25.83 -19.61
C SER A 94 18.67 -25.61 -20.55
N GLY A 95 18.58 -24.73 -21.55
CA GLY A 95 19.72 -24.28 -22.37
C GLY A 95 20.31 -25.28 -23.39
N SER A 96 19.75 -26.48 -23.53
CA SER A 96 20.22 -27.46 -24.51
C SER A 96 19.96 -27.01 -25.96
N PRO A 97 20.92 -27.20 -26.91
CA PRO A 97 20.72 -26.86 -28.32
C PRO A 97 19.45 -27.53 -28.88
N GLY A 98 18.59 -26.74 -29.55
CA GLY A 98 17.32 -27.22 -30.12
C GLY A 98 16.10 -27.21 -29.18
N HIS A 99 16.26 -26.81 -27.91
CA HIS A 99 15.11 -26.65 -27.00
C HIS A 99 14.38 -25.33 -27.25
N GLN A 100 13.05 -25.38 -27.19
CA GLN A 100 12.21 -24.19 -27.32
C GLN A 100 12.47 -23.23 -26.16
N ARG A 101 12.65 -21.95 -26.47
CA ARG A 101 12.82 -20.92 -25.45
C ARG A 101 11.49 -20.63 -24.77
N THR A 102 11.54 -20.53 -23.45
CA THR A 102 10.37 -20.37 -22.58
C THR A 102 10.49 -19.05 -21.84
N PHE A 103 9.54 -18.15 -22.05
CA PHE A 103 9.53 -16.83 -21.43
C PHE A 103 8.23 -16.60 -20.67
N LEU A 104 8.30 -15.81 -19.60
CA LEU A 104 7.10 -15.34 -18.91
C LEU A 104 6.50 -14.17 -19.68
N THR A 105 5.19 -14.02 -19.59
CA THR A 105 4.47 -12.86 -20.12
C THR A 105 3.56 -12.29 -19.05
N PHE A 106 3.38 -10.98 -19.08
CA PHE A 106 2.51 -10.26 -18.15
C PHE A 106 1.70 -9.18 -18.87
N ARG A 107 0.58 -8.77 -18.29
CA ARG A 107 -0.22 -7.63 -18.73
C ARG A 107 -0.48 -6.72 -17.53
N ARG A 108 -0.33 -5.41 -17.74
CA ARG A 108 -0.67 -4.38 -16.74
C ARG A 108 -2.12 -3.93 -16.94
N ALA A 109 -2.80 -3.53 -15.86
CA ALA A 109 -4.12 -2.90 -15.95
C ALA A 109 -4.06 -1.63 -16.82
N ALA A 110 -5.09 -1.42 -17.63
CA ALA A 110 -5.30 -0.17 -18.33
C ALA A 110 -6.07 0.76 -17.38
N GLU A 111 -5.63 2.01 -17.23
CA GLU A 111 -6.10 3.07 -16.30
C GLU A 111 -5.28 3.24 -15.01
N PRO A 112 -5.14 4.50 -14.51
CA PRO A 112 -4.42 4.75 -13.27
C PRO A 112 -5.11 3.99 -12.13
N PRO A 113 -4.36 3.23 -11.33
CA PRO A 113 -4.96 2.37 -10.31
C PRO A 113 -5.73 3.23 -9.30
N GLY A 114 -7.02 2.94 -9.16
CA GLY A 114 -7.78 3.37 -7.99
C GLY A 114 -7.27 2.68 -6.73
N HIS A 115 -7.69 3.14 -5.55
CA HIS A 115 -7.17 2.67 -4.26
C HIS A 115 -7.40 1.17 -3.95
N HIS A 116 -8.11 0.40 -4.78
CA HIS A 116 -8.42 -1.01 -4.53
C HIS A 116 -8.51 -1.85 -5.82
N THR A 117 -7.46 -1.83 -6.65
CA THR A 117 -7.42 -2.67 -7.87
C THR A 117 -7.06 -4.12 -7.56
N LEU A 118 -7.76 -5.07 -8.18
CA LEU A 118 -7.34 -6.48 -8.16
C LEU A 118 -6.05 -6.66 -8.96
N GLY A 119 -5.20 -7.57 -8.51
CA GLY A 119 -3.99 -7.97 -9.23
C GLY A 119 -3.30 -9.18 -8.67
N VAL A 120 -2.27 -9.65 -9.38
CA VAL A 120 -1.40 -10.71 -8.83
C VAL A 120 -0.64 -10.17 -7.63
N THR A 121 -0.88 -10.80 -6.48
CA THR A 121 -0.23 -10.48 -5.20
C THR A 121 0.89 -11.45 -4.87
N ASP A 122 0.79 -12.68 -5.37
CA ASP A 122 1.71 -13.76 -5.03
C ASP A 122 1.98 -14.62 -6.26
N ILE A 123 3.23 -15.08 -6.40
CA ILE A 123 3.67 -16.04 -7.41
C ILE A 123 4.47 -17.13 -6.71
N CYS A 124 4.22 -18.39 -7.05
CA CYS A 124 5.02 -19.53 -6.59
C CYS A 124 5.24 -20.55 -7.70
N LEU A 125 6.18 -21.46 -7.46
CA LEU A 125 6.44 -22.60 -8.33
C LEU A 125 5.98 -23.88 -7.63
N VAL A 126 5.41 -24.79 -8.41
CA VAL A 126 4.93 -26.09 -7.94
C VAL A 126 5.57 -27.21 -8.75
N MET A 127 6.14 -28.18 -8.05
CA MET A 127 6.78 -29.37 -8.59
C MET A 127 6.01 -30.64 -8.15
N PRO A 128 5.06 -31.14 -8.96
CA PRO A 128 4.20 -32.27 -8.57
C PRO A 128 4.97 -33.56 -8.26
N SER A 129 6.15 -33.76 -8.84
CA SER A 129 7.00 -34.92 -8.57
C SER A 129 7.50 -34.98 -7.12
N LYS A 130 7.43 -33.87 -6.38
CA LYS A 130 7.74 -33.79 -4.95
C LYS A 130 6.49 -33.90 -4.05
N GLY A 131 5.33 -34.22 -4.63
CA GLY A 131 4.05 -34.26 -3.90
C GLY A 131 3.42 -32.88 -3.68
N GLU A 132 3.94 -31.83 -4.30
CA GLU A 132 3.38 -30.48 -4.22
C GLU A 132 2.10 -30.36 -5.07
N SER A 133 1.13 -29.59 -4.60
CA SER A 133 -0.09 -29.29 -5.32
C SER A 133 -0.31 -27.79 -5.43
N THR A 134 -1.12 -27.36 -6.40
CA THR A 134 -1.51 -25.95 -6.54
C THR A 134 -2.10 -25.44 -5.22
N PRO A 135 -1.53 -24.38 -4.61
CA PRO A 135 -2.02 -23.88 -3.33
C PRO A 135 -3.48 -23.41 -3.39
N HIS A 136 -4.18 -23.49 -2.26
CA HIS A 136 -5.55 -23.02 -2.14
C HIS A 136 -5.64 -21.52 -2.51
N THR A 137 -6.61 -21.15 -3.34
CA THR A 137 -6.81 -19.81 -3.96
C THR A 137 -5.84 -19.41 -5.09
N PHE A 138 -4.87 -20.25 -5.46
CA PHE A 138 -3.94 -19.95 -6.55
C PHE A 138 -4.46 -20.51 -7.88
N CYS A 139 -4.24 -19.77 -8.95
CA CYS A 139 -4.38 -20.22 -10.33
C CYS A 139 -3.05 -20.83 -10.79
N ARG A 140 -3.09 -22.01 -11.44
CA ARG A 140 -1.91 -22.63 -12.09
C ARG A 140 -1.88 -22.25 -13.57
N VAL A 141 -0.74 -21.81 -14.06
CA VAL A 141 -0.50 -21.69 -15.50
C VAL A 141 -0.31 -23.08 -16.09
N ASP A 142 -1.17 -23.48 -17.01
CA ASP A 142 -1.18 -24.82 -17.61
C ASP A 142 -0.14 -24.97 -18.73
N LYS A 143 1.11 -24.64 -18.42
CA LYS A 143 2.29 -24.81 -19.28
C LYS A 143 3.47 -25.24 -18.41
N ASN A 144 4.12 -26.33 -18.79
CA ASN A 144 5.30 -26.83 -18.10
C ASN A 144 6.51 -25.93 -18.41
N LEU A 145 7.10 -25.33 -17.38
CA LEU A 145 8.31 -24.51 -17.51
C LEU A 145 9.53 -25.36 -17.87
N ASN A 146 9.56 -26.61 -17.43
CA ASN A 146 10.62 -27.55 -17.77
C ASN A 146 10.30 -28.28 -19.08
N THR A 147 10.91 -27.84 -20.17
CA THR A 147 10.71 -28.42 -21.50
C THR A 147 11.65 -29.59 -21.82
N SER A 148 12.51 -29.99 -20.87
CA SER A 148 13.39 -31.16 -21.03
C SER A 148 12.57 -32.45 -21.06
N MET A 149 12.98 -33.38 -21.93
CA MET A 149 12.31 -34.67 -22.14
C MET A 149 12.32 -35.57 -20.88
N TRP A 150 13.27 -35.34 -19.96
CA TRP A 150 13.49 -36.14 -18.75
C TRP A 150 13.43 -35.31 -17.46
N GLY A 151 13.05 -34.03 -17.57
CA GLY A 151 13.00 -33.13 -16.42
C GLY A 151 11.69 -33.24 -15.64
N PRO A 152 11.70 -33.05 -14.30
CA PRO A 152 10.46 -32.99 -13.52
C PRO A 152 9.60 -31.80 -13.97
N ALA A 153 8.29 -32.01 -14.04
CA ALA A 153 7.36 -30.95 -14.42
C ALA A 153 7.38 -29.82 -13.37
N LEU A 154 7.41 -28.58 -13.86
CA LEU A 154 7.45 -27.38 -13.03
C LEU A 154 6.39 -26.40 -13.53
N TYR A 155 5.50 -25.98 -12.65
CA TYR A 155 4.38 -25.09 -12.99
C TYR A 155 4.46 -23.79 -12.20
N LEU A 156 4.09 -22.69 -12.85
CA LEU A 156 3.89 -21.40 -12.20
C LEU A 156 2.47 -21.32 -11.67
N CYS A 157 2.33 -20.87 -10.42
CA CYS A 157 1.07 -20.57 -9.78
C CYS A 157 1.06 -19.10 -9.35
N TYR A 158 -0.11 -18.46 -9.43
CA TYR A 158 -0.28 -17.06 -9.01
C TYR A 158 -1.61 -16.86 -8.28
N LYS A 159 -1.67 -15.89 -7.37
CA LYS A 159 -2.88 -15.50 -6.66
C LYS A 159 -3.33 -14.12 -7.13
N ILE A 160 -4.62 -13.98 -7.47
CA ILE A 160 -5.24 -12.67 -7.69
C ILE A 160 -5.97 -12.28 -6.41
N ALA A 161 -5.65 -11.11 -5.88
CA ALA A 161 -6.36 -10.50 -4.75
C ALA A 161 -6.37 -8.98 -4.93
N VAL A 162 -7.00 -8.26 -4.00
CA VAL A 162 -6.83 -6.80 -3.92
C VAL A 162 -5.34 -6.54 -3.72
N ALA A 163 -4.72 -5.78 -4.62
CA ALA A 163 -3.31 -5.44 -4.51
C ALA A 163 -3.10 -4.78 -3.16
N LYS A 164 -2.18 -5.33 -2.35
CA LYS A 164 -1.90 -4.76 -1.04
C LYS A 164 -1.43 -3.33 -1.26
N ASP A 165 -2.14 -2.37 -0.67
CA ASP A 165 -1.71 -0.99 -0.73
C ASP A 165 -0.31 -0.92 -0.11
N ASN A 166 0.61 -0.19 -0.75
CA ASN A 166 1.93 0.09 -0.20
C ASN A 166 1.74 1.01 1.00
N THR A 167 1.26 0.43 2.10
CA THR A 167 0.69 1.11 3.25
C THR A 167 1.23 0.46 4.51
N LEU A 168 1.62 1.30 5.46
CA LEU A 168 1.97 0.92 6.82
C LEU A 168 0.88 1.46 7.75
N VAL A 169 0.39 0.62 8.66
CA VAL A 169 -0.69 0.96 9.59
C VAL A 169 -0.16 1.03 11.01
N TYR A 170 -0.53 2.10 11.71
CA TYR A 170 -0.13 2.40 13.08
C TYR A 170 -1.34 2.76 13.94
N GLU A 171 -1.18 2.66 15.25
CA GLU A 171 -2.13 3.19 16.21
C GLU A 171 -2.31 4.70 15.97
N ALA A 172 -3.57 5.13 15.90
CA ALA A 172 -3.90 6.54 15.80
C ALA A 172 -3.51 7.24 17.11
N GLY A 173 -2.68 8.27 17.01
CA GLY A 173 -2.23 9.08 18.14
C GLY A 173 -2.86 10.46 18.13
N LEU A 174 -2.87 11.08 19.31
CA LEU A 174 -3.19 12.50 19.46
C LEU A 174 -1.97 13.33 19.07
N LEU A 175 -2.09 14.18 18.05
CA LEU A 175 -1.01 15.07 17.59
C LEU A 175 -1.06 16.41 18.32
N SER A 176 -2.25 17.00 18.41
CA SER A 176 -2.47 18.22 19.18
C SER A 176 -3.92 18.31 19.64
N ARG A 177 -4.16 19.14 20.64
CA ARG A 177 -5.50 19.43 21.16
C ARG A 177 -5.59 20.86 21.68
N TYR A 178 -6.79 21.40 21.65
CA TYR A 178 -7.17 22.62 22.34
C TYR A 178 -8.51 22.40 23.03
N PRO A 179 -8.67 22.79 24.31
CA PRO A 179 -7.62 23.22 25.23
C PRO A 179 -6.61 22.11 25.52
N GLU A 180 -5.39 22.49 25.94
CA GLU A 180 -4.32 21.54 26.27
C GLU A 180 -4.62 20.69 27.50
N GLN A 181 -5.34 21.27 28.47
CA GLN A 181 -5.73 20.60 29.70
C GLN A 181 -7.17 20.09 29.61
N ASP A 182 -7.46 19.03 30.36
CA ASP A 182 -8.81 18.49 30.47
C ASP A 182 -9.73 19.42 31.27
N SER A 183 -10.97 19.52 30.80
CA SER A 183 -12.07 20.04 31.60
C SER A 183 -12.45 19.04 32.69
N GLU A 184 -12.62 19.51 33.93
CA GLU A 184 -13.07 18.68 35.05
C GLU A 184 -14.43 18.02 34.80
N SER A 185 -15.34 18.73 34.12
CA SER A 185 -16.69 18.22 33.82
C SER A 185 -16.76 17.36 32.57
N PHE A 186 -15.75 17.45 31.69
CA PHE A 186 -15.72 16.75 30.41
C PHE A 186 -14.28 16.49 29.97
N PRO A 187 -13.60 15.52 30.59
CA PRO A 187 -12.24 15.16 30.22
C PRO A 187 -12.20 14.61 28.80
N LEU A 188 -11.10 14.87 28.06
CA LEU A 188 -10.97 14.35 26.70
C LEU A 188 -10.77 12.83 26.75
N PRO A 189 -11.62 12.01 26.09
CA PRO A 189 -11.43 10.57 26.11
C PRO A 189 -10.15 10.14 25.37
N GLU A 190 -9.37 9.24 25.95
CA GLU A 190 -8.15 8.69 25.31
C GLU A 190 -8.44 7.98 23.98
N SER A 191 -9.67 7.51 23.77
CA SER A 191 -10.12 6.82 22.55
C SER A 191 -10.43 7.75 21.37
N VAL A 192 -10.38 9.08 21.55
CA VAL A 192 -10.69 10.04 20.50
C VAL A 192 -9.89 9.82 19.21
N PRO A 193 -8.56 9.59 19.23
CA PRO A 193 -7.80 9.32 18.01
C PRO A 193 -8.31 8.11 17.23
N VAL A 194 -8.78 7.06 17.91
CA VAL A 194 -9.35 5.85 17.28
C VAL A 194 -10.69 6.18 16.60
N PHE A 195 -11.53 7.01 17.21
CA PHE A 195 -12.76 7.47 16.54
C PHE A 195 -12.47 8.38 15.33
N CYS A 196 -11.39 9.15 15.40
CA CYS A 196 -10.94 10.01 14.31
C CYS A 196 -10.37 9.22 13.13
N LEU A 197 -9.69 8.09 13.40
CA LEU A 197 -9.02 7.23 12.44
C LEU A 197 -9.25 5.75 12.82
N PRO A 198 -10.44 5.19 12.53
CA PRO A 198 -10.84 3.86 13.03
C PRO A 198 -10.01 2.71 12.47
N MET A 199 -9.39 2.91 11.30
CA MET A 199 -8.49 1.92 10.67
C MET A 199 -7.02 2.18 11.02
N GLY A 200 -6.74 3.04 12.01
CA GLY A 200 -5.40 3.48 12.36
C GLY A 200 -4.89 4.63 11.50
N ALA A 201 -3.73 5.16 11.90
CA ALA A 201 -2.98 6.11 11.11
C ALA A 201 -2.16 5.36 10.06
N THR A 202 -2.11 5.89 8.83
CA THR A 202 -1.43 5.22 7.72
C THR A 202 -0.25 6.05 7.21
N ILE A 203 0.79 5.36 6.73
CA ILE A 203 1.74 5.91 5.77
C ILE A 203 1.52 5.16 4.47
N GLU A 204 1.18 5.86 3.41
CA GLU A 204 0.79 5.29 2.12
C GLU A 204 1.75 5.78 1.04
N SER A 205 2.19 4.87 0.17
CA SER A 205 2.95 5.21 -1.02
C SER A 205 2.05 5.14 -2.24
N TRP A 206 1.87 6.27 -2.92
CA TRP A 206 1.00 6.37 -4.08
C TRP A 206 1.81 6.47 -5.39
N PRO A 207 1.48 5.66 -6.42
CA PRO A 207 2.03 5.81 -7.76
C PRO A 207 1.76 7.19 -8.39
N VAL A 208 2.51 7.53 -9.44
CA VAL A 208 2.18 8.69 -10.29
C VAL A 208 0.77 8.54 -10.86
N GLY A 209 -0.02 9.61 -10.81
CA GLY A 209 -1.36 9.66 -11.38
C GLY A 209 -2.47 9.12 -10.49
N THR A 210 -2.16 8.67 -9.26
CA THR A 210 -3.18 8.41 -8.24
C THR A 210 -3.96 9.69 -7.97
N LYS A 211 -5.28 9.62 -8.14
CA LYS A 211 -6.18 10.75 -7.86
C LYS A 211 -6.18 11.00 -6.36
N TYR A 212 -6.01 12.25 -5.96
CA TYR A 212 -6.09 12.64 -4.56
C TYR A 212 -7.49 12.32 -4.01
N PRO A 213 -7.61 11.52 -2.95
CA PRO A 213 -8.91 11.18 -2.38
C PRO A 213 -9.54 12.40 -1.71
N LEU A 214 -10.85 12.55 -1.88
CA LEU A 214 -11.62 13.58 -1.19
C LEU A 214 -11.59 13.35 0.33
N PRO A 215 -11.71 14.43 1.14
CA PRO A 215 -11.75 14.28 2.58
C PRO A 215 -12.98 13.47 3.00
N VAL A 216 -12.83 12.65 4.05
CA VAL A 216 -13.91 11.82 4.59
C VAL A 216 -14.41 12.45 5.88
N PHE A 217 -15.71 12.70 5.93
CA PHE A 217 -16.36 13.21 7.14
C PHE A 217 -16.97 12.06 7.95
N SER A 218 -16.78 12.09 9.26
CA SER A 218 -17.37 11.12 10.20
C SER A 218 -17.94 11.82 11.44
N THR A 219 -18.94 11.19 12.06
CA THR A 219 -19.52 11.61 13.33
C THR A 219 -19.53 10.46 14.31
N PHE A 220 -19.34 10.76 15.58
CA PHE A 220 -19.47 9.85 16.71
C PHE A 220 -20.12 10.59 17.88
N VAL A 221 -20.40 9.90 18.99
CA VAL A 221 -21.33 10.31 20.06
C VAL A 221 -21.24 11.80 20.43
N TYR A 222 -20.03 12.34 20.60
CA TYR A 222 -19.79 13.74 20.99
C TYR A 222 -18.93 14.51 19.99
N GLY A 223 -18.69 13.96 18.80
CA GLY A 223 -17.66 14.51 17.93
C GLY A 223 -17.97 14.39 16.44
N ALA A 224 -17.41 15.33 15.70
CA ALA A 224 -17.37 15.33 14.25
C ALA A 224 -15.92 15.43 13.81
N ALA A 225 -15.53 14.68 12.79
CA ALA A 225 -14.17 14.63 12.30
C ALA A 225 -14.10 14.71 10.77
N ILE A 226 -13.03 15.30 10.27
CA ILE A 226 -12.68 15.32 8.86
C ILE A 226 -11.30 14.68 8.68
N GLN A 227 -11.24 13.62 7.89
CA GLN A 227 -10.03 12.91 7.56
C GLN A 227 -9.52 13.39 6.20
N PHE A 228 -8.22 13.60 6.10
CA PHE A 228 -7.55 13.99 4.87
C PHE A 228 -6.14 13.41 4.85
N HIS A 229 -5.55 13.38 3.66
CA HIS A 229 -4.16 13.01 3.49
C HIS A 229 -3.27 14.26 3.50
N GLU A 230 -1.99 14.08 3.73
CA GLU A 230 -0.96 15.10 3.56
C GLU A 230 0.34 14.43 3.17
N ALA A 231 1.29 15.20 2.64
CA ALA A 231 2.61 14.67 2.29
C ALA A 231 3.36 14.18 3.53
N PHE A 232 3.93 12.97 3.45
CA PHE A 232 4.78 12.41 4.51
C PHE A 232 6.26 12.53 4.10
N PRO A 233 7.13 13.09 4.95
CA PRO A 233 8.55 13.29 4.62
C PRO A 233 9.29 11.95 4.58
N ARG A 234 10.04 11.73 3.49
CA ARG A 234 10.70 10.45 3.22
C ARG A 234 11.83 10.15 4.22
N GLU A 235 12.41 11.18 4.79
CA GLU A 235 13.53 11.14 5.73
C GLU A 235 13.13 10.51 7.07
N ARG A 236 11.83 10.45 7.38
CA ARG A 236 11.29 9.81 8.58
C ARG A 236 11.12 8.29 8.44
N LEU A 237 11.35 7.73 7.26
CA LEU A 237 11.22 6.29 7.03
C LEU A 237 12.52 5.55 7.34
N SER A 238 12.40 4.40 7.99
CA SER A 238 13.47 3.41 8.00
C SER A 238 13.60 2.72 6.64
N GLU A 239 14.76 2.11 6.38
CA GLU A 239 14.98 1.35 5.15
C GLU A 239 13.98 0.19 4.99
N ALA A 240 13.65 -0.51 6.10
CA ALA A 240 12.66 -1.58 6.12
C ALA A 240 11.25 -1.07 5.77
N GLN A 241 10.87 0.10 6.29
CA GLN A 241 9.60 0.75 5.95
C GLN A 241 9.57 1.16 4.48
N ALA A 242 10.66 1.75 3.98
CA ALA A 242 10.77 2.16 2.59
C ALA A 242 10.68 0.96 1.63
N LEU A 243 11.21 -0.20 2.02
CA LEU A 243 11.06 -1.47 1.28
C LEU A 243 9.59 -1.92 1.23
N ARG A 244 8.92 -1.94 2.38
CA ARG A 244 7.48 -2.33 2.49
C ARG A 244 6.55 -1.37 1.74
N LEU A 245 6.91 -0.10 1.68
CA LEU A 245 6.19 0.93 0.92
C LEU A 245 6.51 0.91 -0.58
N GLY A 246 7.36 -0.03 -1.04
CA GLY A 246 7.74 -0.13 -2.45
C GLY A 246 8.54 1.07 -2.96
N LEU A 247 9.24 1.79 -2.06
CA LEU A 247 10.11 2.92 -2.40
C LEU A 247 11.55 2.50 -2.68
N LEU A 248 11.92 1.27 -2.32
CA LEU A 248 13.22 0.67 -2.55
C LEU A 248 13.07 -0.65 -3.29
N SER A 249 14.08 -1.01 -4.08
CA SER A 249 14.11 -2.31 -4.70
C SER A 249 14.36 -3.42 -3.67
N VAL A 250 13.66 -4.55 -3.82
CA VAL A 250 13.90 -5.73 -2.97
C VAL A 250 15.26 -6.35 -3.23
N VAL A 251 15.77 -6.26 -4.46
CA VAL A 251 17.01 -6.93 -4.86
C VAL A 251 18.25 -6.09 -4.54
N ASP A 252 18.25 -4.82 -4.93
CA ASP A 252 19.44 -3.96 -4.83
C ASP A 252 19.23 -2.70 -3.98
N ARG A 253 18.06 -2.57 -3.32
CA ARG A 253 17.71 -1.46 -2.44
C ARG A 253 17.82 -0.07 -3.08
N ARG A 254 17.76 0.01 -4.41
CA ARG A 254 17.77 1.29 -5.12
C ARG A 254 16.42 2.01 -5.01
N PRO A 255 16.41 3.36 -4.96
CA PRO A 255 15.18 4.14 -4.96
C PRO A 255 14.29 3.87 -6.17
N VAL A 256 13.00 3.71 -5.90
CA VAL A 256 11.92 3.59 -6.87
C VAL A 256 11.39 4.98 -7.22
N PRO A 257 11.52 5.44 -8.48
CA PRO A 257 10.99 6.75 -8.89
C PRO A 257 9.46 6.72 -9.06
N GLY A 258 8.85 7.90 -9.15
CA GLY A 258 7.44 8.04 -9.49
C GLY A 258 6.48 7.61 -8.39
N ARG A 259 6.86 7.81 -7.14
CA ARG A 259 6.01 7.54 -5.98
C ARG A 259 5.99 8.74 -5.05
N SER A 260 4.83 9.02 -4.48
CA SER A 260 4.64 10.03 -3.44
C SER A 260 4.26 9.36 -2.13
N LEU A 261 4.61 9.98 -1.01
CA LEU A 261 4.29 9.48 0.32
C LEU A 261 3.27 10.37 0.98
N HIS A 262 2.27 9.74 1.57
CA HIS A 262 1.17 10.43 2.23
C HIS A 262 0.90 9.80 3.58
N THR A 263 0.42 10.60 4.52
CA THR A 263 -0.11 10.10 5.78
C THR A 263 -1.53 10.61 5.98
N ARG A 264 -2.36 9.84 6.69
CA ARG A 264 -3.73 10.23 7.01
C ARG A 264 -3.77 10.96 8.35
N LYS A 265 -4.35 12.17 8.32
CA LYS A 265 -4.67 12.98 9.50
C LYS A 265 -6.17 13.17 9.63
N SER A 266 -6.59 13.55 10.82
CA SER A 266 -7.97 13.86 11.12
C SER A 266 -8.05 15.07 12.04
N ILE A 267 -8.89 16.05 11.68
CA ILE A 267 -9.27 17.13 12.58
C ILE A 267 -10.64 16.80 13.14
N CYS A 268 -10.78 16.86 14.45
CA CYS A 268 -12.01 16.57 15.15
C CYS A 268 -12.41 17.71 16.07
N VAL A 269 -13.70 18.00 16.11
CA VAL A 269 -14.30 18.83 17.15
C VAL A 269 -15.16 17.96 18.05
N LEU A 270 -15.04 18.16 19.36
CA LEU A 270 -15.90 17.54 20.36
C LEU A 270 -16.78 18.61 21.01
N SER A 271 -18.03 18.26 21.24
CA SER A 271 -19.00 19.11 21.90
C SER A 271 -20.05 18.30 22.65
N HIS A 272 -20.49 18.80 23.79
CA HIS A 272 -21.72 18.32 24.44
C HIS A 272 -22.98 18.65 23.63
N TRP A 273 -22.88 19.58 22.70
CA TRP A 273 -23.99 19.99 21.85
C TRP A 273 -24.00 19.21 20.53
N PRO A 274 -25.12 18.61 20.13
CA PRO A 274 -25.20 17.74 18.96
C PRO A 274 -25.29 18.52 17.63
N PHE A 275 -24.42 19.51 17.39
CA PHE A 275 -24.45 20.38 16.22
C PHE A 275 -23.67 19.83 15.00
N PHE A 276 -23.89 18.56 14.67
CA PHE A 276 -23.10 17.84 13.65
C PHE A 276 -23.08 18.51 12.28
N ASP A 277 -24.20 19.07 11.81
CA ASP A 277 -24.26 19.78 10.51
C ASP A 277 -23.43 21.07 10.50
N VAL A 278 -23.40 21.77 11.64
CA VAL A 278 -22.58 22.99 11.81
C VAL A 278 -21.11 22.61 11.83
N PHE A 279 -20.74 21.57 12.59
CA PHE A 279 -19.38 21.07 12.67
C PHE A 279 -18.89 20.55 11.32
N ARG A 280 -19.73 19.86 10.54
CA ARG A 280 -19.40 19.44 9.18
C ARG A 280 -19.05 20.63 8.29
N LYS A 281 -19.90 21.67 8.28
CA LYS A 281 -19.66 22.88 7.48
C LYS A 281 -18.37 23.58 7.92
N PHE A 282 -18.14 23.68 9.23
CA PHE A 282 -16.93 24.27 9.80
C PHE A 282 -15.66 23.51 9.42
N LEU A 283 -15.64 22.19 9.61
CA LEU A 283 -14.50 21.33 9.26
C LEU A 283 -14.22 21.32 7.75
N MET A 284 -15.28 21.26 6.92
CA MET A 284 -15.14 21.40 5.47
C MET A 284 -14.62 22.78 5.07
N PHE A 285 -15.01 23.84 5.78
CA PHE A 285 -14.47 25.18 5.57
C PHE A 285 -12.97 25.21 5.87
N ILE A 286 -12.53 24.69 7.03
CA ILE A 286 -11.10 24.62 7.39
C ILE A 286 -10.30 23.86 6.32
N TYR A 287 -10.77 22.66 5.94
CA TYR A 287 -10.08 21.84 4.94
C TYR A 287 -10.03 22.53 3.57
N ARG A 288 -11.14 23.10 3.10
CA ARG A 288 -11.15 23.82 1.82
C ARG A 288 -10.22 25.01 1.86
N TYR A 289 -10.26 25.77 2.97
CA TYR A 289 -9.37 26.91 3.18
C TYR A 289 -7.94 26.44 3.08
N SER A 290 -7.49 25.41 3.83
CA SER A 290 -6.10 24.96 3.86
C SER A 290 -5.51 24.58 2.49
N ILE A 291 -6.33 24.08 1.56
CA ILE A 291 -5.88 23.69 0.22
C ILE A 291 -6.08 24.77 -0.87
N SER A 292 -6.83 25.84 -0.59
CA SER A 292 -7.24 26.83 -1.60
C SER A 292 -6.45 28.15 -1.54
N GLY A 293 -5.17 28.10 -1.16
CA GLY A 293 -4.33 29.29 -1.02
C GLY A 293 -4.26 30.17 -2.29
N PRO A 294 -3.85 31.45 -2.17
CA PRO A 294 -3.27 32.10 -0.98
C PRO A 294 -4.30 32.59 0.05
N HIS A 295 -3.88 32.67 1.31
CA HIS A 295 -4.74 32.97 2.47
C HIS A 295 -4.48 34.37 3.04
N VAL A 296 -5.52 35.04 3.51
CA VAL A 296 -5.44 36.35 4.19
C VAL A 296 -5.16 36.18 5.69
N LEU A 297 -5.55 35.04 6.26
CA LEU A 297 -5.38 34.70 7.68
C LEU A 297 -4.56 33.41 7.79
N PRO A 298 -3.52 33.36 8.64
CA PRO A 298 -2.80 32.13 8.89
C PRO A 298 -3.71 31.12 9.62
N LEU A 299 -3.60 29.84 9.24
CA LEU A 299 -4.30 28.74 9.92
C LEU A 299 -3.56 28.27 11.19
N GLU A 300 -2.26 28.55 11.28
CA GLU A 300 -1.39 28.22 12.39
C GLU A 300 -0.75 29.52 12.91
N THR A 301 -0.76 29.75 14.22
CA THR A 301 -0.03 30.84 14.89
C THR A 301 1.06 30.25 15.76
#